data_AF-A0A0K2YBP9-F1
#
_entry.id   AF-A0A0K2YBP9-F1
#
_cell.length_a   1.000
_cell.length_b   1.000
_cell.length_c   1.000
_cell.angle_alpha   90.00
_cell.angle_beta   90.00
_cell.angle_gamma   90.00
#
_symmetry.space_group_name_H-M   'P 1'
#
loop_
_entity.id
_entity.type
_entity.pdbx_description
1 polymer ?
#
loop_
_entity_poly.entity_id
_entity_poly.type
_entity_poly.pdbx_seq_one_letter_code
_entity_poly.pdbx_strand_id
1 'polypeptide(L)'
;MTTCSASAPDKNASGDNFYGASICNQTYIDYFWNTYGFAGNKEYWDDGFGWDDSCNTDLPLARTFNACYALTYSAENWQNDDYAGAMLNWARRYVREHIKNLRAKCGNGGAIAASFGGGLVELYLGCWFGKDVPGRVETLVHESRHEGGKPHNANFPAGSVFGSGGGADTTWAYEGAWMYGALYLWWYFAQGARTTSALRERARQRGNLVIDNAFATHPGFSI
;
A
#
# COMPACT_ATOMS: atom_id res chain seq x y z
N MET A 1 23.15 -6.99 -11.27
CA MET A 1 22.13 -6.49 -10.34
C MET A 1 22.27 -4.98 -10.22
N THR A 2 21.19 -4.24 -10.37
CA THR A 2 21.22 -2.77 -10.26
C THR A 2 21.29 -2.41 -8.78
N THR A 3 22.37 -1.77 -8.35
CA THR A 3 22.44 -1.17 -7.01
C THR A 3 21.59 0.10 -7.00
N CYS A 4 20.65 0.18 -6.07
CA CYS A 4 19.86 1.38 -5.84
C CYS A 4 19.88 1.74 -4.35
N SER A 5 19.79 3.03 -4.06
CA SER A 5 19.90 3.56 -2.71
C SER A 5 18.80 4.58 -2.45
N ALA A 6 18.34 4.62 -1.20
CA ALA A 6 17.41 5.60 -0.69
C ALA A 6 17.76 5.87 0.78
N SER A 7 17.48 7.07 1.26
CA SER A 7 17.59 7.40 2.68
C SER A 7 16.29 7.04 3.39
N ALA A 8 16.40 6.34 4.52
CA ALA A 8 15.26 6.10 5.40
C ALA A 8 14.63 7.45 5.85
N PRO A 9 13.31 7.66 5.66
CA PRO A 9 12.63 8.82 6.23
C PRO A 9 12.58 8.70 7.77
N ASP A 10 12.11 9.76 8.44
CA ASP A 10 11.81 9.69 9.87
C ASP A 10 10.83 8.53 10.16
N LYS A 11 11.35 7.51 10.84
CA LYS A 11 10.63 6.26 11.12
C LYS A 11 9.49 6.41 12.13
N ASN A 12 9.49 7.46 12.94
CA ASN A 12 8.34 7.77 13.79
C ASN A 12 7.25 8.44 12.96
N ALA A 13 7.62 9.41 12.13
CA ALA A 13 6.67 10.14 11.28
C ALA A 13 6.01 9.24 10.22
N SER A 14 6.76 8.30 9.65
CA SER A 14 6.27 7.34 8.67
C SER A 14 5.46 6.19 9.30
N GLY A 15 5.55 5.99 10.62
CA GLY A 15 4.95 4.86 11.34
C GLY A 15 5.78 3.57 11.32
N ASP A 16 6.98 3.60 10.75
CA ASP A 16 7.85 2.41 10.66
C ASP A 16 8.30 1.89 12.04
N ASN A 17 8.54 2.75 13.02
CA ASN A 17 8.86 2.31 14.38
C ASN A 17 7.64 1.73 15.11
N PHE A 18 6.45 2.30 14.89
CA PHE A 18 5.22 1.83 15.54
C PHE A 18 4.85 0.42 15.09
N TYR A 19 4.77 0.20 13.78
CA TYR A 19 4.48 -1.14 13.24
C TYR A 19 5.69 -2.07 13.31
N GLY A 20 6.90 -1.51 13.20
CA GLY A 20 8.18 -2.22 13.32
C GLY A 20 8.30 -3.03 14.61
N ALA A 21 7.74 -2.48 15.71
CA ALA A 21 7.73 -3.13 17.01
C ALA A 21 6.93 -4.45 17.04
N SER A 22 6.02 -4.67 16.08
CA SER A 22 5.18 -5.87 16.03
C SER A 22 5.60 -6.86 14.96
N ILE A 23 6.11 -6.40 13.81
CA ILE A 23 6.41 -7.28 12.67
C ILE A 23 7.53 -8.28 12.93
N CYS A 24 8.42 -8.02 13.89
CA CYS A 24 9.50 -8.94 14.26
C CYS A 24 9.01 -10.05 15.18
N ASN A 25 7.98 -10.76 14.74
CA ASN A 25 7.42 -11.94 15.37
C ASN A 25 7.19 -12.99 14.29
N GLN A 26 7.74 -14.18 14.50
CA GLN A 26 7.74 -15.25 13.51
C GLN A 26 6.34 -15.59 12.99
N THR A 27 5.30 -15.51 13.83
CA THR A 27 3.92 -15.77 13.41
C THR A 27 3.45 -14.80 12.33
N TYR A 28 3.80 -13.51 12.43
CA TYR A 28 3.42 -12.54 11.40
C TYR A 28 4.29 -12.65 10.16
N ILE A 29 5.59 -12.87 10.36
CA ILE A 29 6.54 -13.13 9.28
C ILE A 29 6.04 -14.30 8.43
N ASP A 30 5.82 -15.47 9.02
CA ASP A 30 5.32 -16.67 8.34
C ASP A 30 3.99 -16.44 7.63
N TYR A 31 3.06 -15.71 8.27
CA TYR A 31 1.80 -15.35 7.66
C TYR A 31 2.01 -14.50 6.40
N PHE A 32 2.83 -13.45 6.45
CA PHE A 32 3.09 -12.59 5.29
C PHE A 32 3.84 -13.33 4.18
N TRP A 33 4.84 -14.15 4.54
CA TRP A 33 5.58 -15.01 3.61
C TRP A 33 4.66 -15.88 2.76
N ASN A 34 3.75 -16.59 3.44
CA ASN A 34 2.80 -17.49 2.80
C ASN A 34 1.72 -16.75 2.01
N THR A 35 1.24 -15.63 2.55
CA THR A 35 0.08 -14.92 1.99
C THR A 35 0.42 -14.20 0.68
N TYR A 36 1.60 -13.56 0.61
CA TYR A 36 1.98 -12.70 -0.52
C TYR A 36 3.12 -13.29 -1.37
N GLY A 37 3.40 -14.58 -1.20
CA GLY A 37 4.26 -15.37 -2.08
C GLY A 37 5.74 -15.06 -2.00
N PHE A 38 6.22 -14.47 -0.90
CA PHE A 38 7.62 -14.10 -0.78
C PHE A 38 8.55 -15.34 -0.85
N ALA A 39 8.11 -16.52 -0.37
CA ALA A 39 8.98 -17.69 -0.19
C ALA A 39 9.60 -18.19 -1.51
N GLY A 40 8.90 -17.98 -2.64
CA GLY A 40 9.39 -18.31 -3.98
C GLY A 40 10.16 -17.19 -4.68
N ASN A 41 10.41 -16.06 -4.01
CA ASN A 41 10.85 -14.80 -4.61
C ASN A 41 12.14 -14.26 -3.97
N LYS A 42 13.03 -15.11 -3.46
CA LYS A 42 14.25 -14.68 -2.76
C LYS A 42 15.06 -13.64 -3.50
N GLU A 43 15.28 -13.89 -4.79
CA GLU A 43 16.04 -13.03 -5.72
C GLU A 43 15.50 -11.59 -5.88
N TYR A 44 14.29 -11.30 -5.37
CA TYR A 44 13.71 -9.95 -5.40
C TYR A 44 13.83 -9.23 -4.07
N TRP A 45 14.15 -9.95 -3.00
CA TRP A 45 14.14 -9.43 -1.63
C TRP A 45 15.52 -9.56 -0.96
N ASP A 46 16.49 -10.21 -1.60
CA ASP A 46 17.89 -10.24 -1.22
C ASP A 46 18.64 -8.96 -1.68
N ASP A 47 19.98 -8.98 -1.65
CA ASP A 47 20.84 -7.90 -2.15
C ASP A 47 20.51 -6.49 -1.65
N GLY A 48 20.23 -6.39 -0.34
CA GLY A 48 19.94 -5.13 0.34
C GLY A 48 18.45 -4.80 0.45
N PHE A 49 17.55 -5.65 -0.06
CA PHE A 49 16.10 -5.49 0.15
C PHE A 49 15.59 -6.06 1.48
N GLY A 50 16.41 -6.89 2.17
CA GLY A 50 16.19 -7.29 3.56
C GLY A 50 15.76 -8.74 3.79
N TRP A 51 15.92 -9.65 2.83
CA TRP A 51 15.59 -11.07 2.97
C TRP A 51 16.11 -11.69 4.27
N ASP A 52 17.41 -11.56 4.54
CA ASP A 52 18.07 -12.13 5.72
C ASP A 52 17.90 -11.25 6.98
N ASP A 53 17.29 -10.06 6.85
CA ASP A 53 17.10 -9.08 7.93
C ASP A 53 15.69 -8.47 7.86
N SER A 54 14.68 -9.34 7.86
CA SER A 54 13.27 -8.98 7.59
C SER A 54 12.62 -8.09 8.67
N CYS A 55 13.30 -7.88 9.80
CA CYS A 55 12.86 -6.99 10.87
C CYS A 55 13.45 -5.57 10.77
N ASN A 56 14.47 -5.36 9.95
CA ASN A 56 15.16 -4.09 9.86
C ASN A 56 14.37 -3.08 9.04
N THR A 57 13.72 -2.14 9.74
CA THR A 57 12.88 -1.09 9.16
C THR A 57 13.64 -0.04 8.34
N ASP A 58 14.96 -0.13 8.23
CA ASP A 58 15.72 0.63 7.24
C ASP A 58 15.68 -0.03 5.85
N LEU A 59 15.27 -1.31 5.76
CA LEU A 59 15.20 -2.09 4.54
C LEU A 59 13.77 -2.24 3.99
N PRO A 60 13.61 -2.37 2.66
CA PRO A 60 12.32 -2.55 1.98
C PRO A 60 11.43 -3.69 2.52
N LEU A 61 11.99 -4.85 2.87
CA LEU A 61 11.18 -5.99 3.30
C LEU A 61 10.43 -5.70 4.60
N ALA A 62 11.11 -5.21 5.63
CA ALA A 62 10.46 -4.83 6.89
C ALA A 62 9.41 -3.73 6.69
N ARG A 63 9.67 -2.76 5.80
CA ARG A 63 8.71 -1.71 5.43
C ARG A 63 7.49 -2.27 4.70
N THR A 64 7.66 -3.34 3.93
CA THR A 64 6.56 -4.09 3.32
C THR A 64 5.76 -4.84 4.40
N PHE A 65 6.43 -5.49 5.34
CA PHE A 65 5.77 -6.14 6.48
C PHE A 65 5.00 -5.15 7.35
N ASN A 66 5.50 -3.92 7.54
CA ASN A 66 4.75 -2.85 8.21
C ASN A 66 3.42 -2.57 7.49
N ALA A 67 3.44 -2.49 6.15
CA ALA A 67 2.22 -2.32 5.36
C ALA A 67 1.29 -3.53 5.47
N CYS A 68 1.80 -4.76 5.33
CA CYS A 68 1.00 -5.99 5.49
C CYS A 68 0.37 -6.07 6.90
N TYR A 69 1.12 -5.71 7.93
CA TYR A 69 0.63 -5.66 9.31
C TYR A 69 -0.44 -4.60 9.48
N ALA A 70 -0.21 -3.38 9.01
CA ALA A 70 -1.20 -2.31 9.09
C ALA A 70 -2.48 -2.66 8.33
N LEU A 71 -2.37 -3.23 7.13
CA LEU A 71 -3.48 -3.75 6.34
C LEU A 71 -4.29 -4.82 7.11
N THR A 72 -3.59 -5.70 7.83
CA THR A 72 -4.20 -6.85 8.50
C THR A 72 -4.79 -6.49 9.84
N TYR A 73 -4.12 -5.64 10.63
CA TYR A 73 -4.38 -5.54 12.07
C TYR A 73 -4.78 -4.15 12.55
N SER A 74 -4.87 -3.12 11.69
CA SER A 74 -5.24 -1.76 12.17
C SER A 74 -6.73 -1.63 12.52
N ALA A 75 -7.57 -2.54 12.02
CA ALA A 75 -8.99 -2.62 12.36
C ALA A 75 -9.20 -3.22 13.75
N GLU A 76 -10.26 -2.78 14.44
CA GLU A 76 -10.75 -3.47 15.64
C GLU A 76 -11.29 -4.86 15.28
N ASN A 77 -12.14 -4.91 14.25
CA ASN A 77 -12.76 -6.14 13.76
C ASN A 77 -12.00 -6.72 12.55
N TRP A 78 -10.68 -6.82 12.68
CA TRP A 78 -9.78 -7.26 11.62
C TRP A 78 -10.04 -8.68 11.10
N GLN A 79 -10.78 -9.50 11.84
CA GLN A 79 -11.17 -10.84 11.40
C GLN A 79 -12.38 -10.85 10.47
N ASN A 80 -13.14 -9.76 10.41
CA ASN A 80 -14.33 -9.67 9.61
C ASN A 80 -13.99 -9.36 8.14
N ASP A 81 -14.11 -10.39 7.32
CA ASP A 81 -13.83 -10.35 5.90
C ASP A 81 -15.09 -10.14 5.03
N ASP A 82 -16.19 -9.64 5.62
CA ASP A 82 -17.43 -9.30 4.91
C ASP A 82 -17.30 -7.95 4.17
N TYR A 83 -17.45 -8.00 2.85
CA TYR A 83 -17.38 -6.84 1.96
C TYR A 83 -18.48 -5.78 2.20
N ALA A 84 -19.58 -6.13 2.89
CA ALA A 84 -20.62 -5.17 3.24
C ALA A 84 -20.19 -4.18 4.35
N GLY A 85 -19.15 -4.52 5.10
CA GLY A 85 -18.65 -3.70 6.21
C GLY A 85 -17.62 -2.64 5.80
N ALA A 86 -17.00 -2.03 6.81
CA ALA A 86 -15.90 -1.10 6.62
C ALA A 86 -14.72 -1.76 5.88
N MET A 87 -14.19 -1.09 4.86
CA MET A 87 -13.05 -1.61 4.08
C MET A 87 -11.85 -1.94 4.95
N LEU A 88 -11.61 -1.20 6.02
CA LEU A 88 -10.53 -1.48 6.95
C LEU A 88 -10.59 -2.91 7.53
N ASN A 89 -11.78 -3.50 7.67
CA ASN A 89 -11.94 -4.87 8.18
C ASN A 89 -11.60 -5.92 7.11
N TRP A 90 -12.09 -5.73 5.88
CA TRP A 90 -12.00 -6.73 4.82
C TRP A 90 -10.87 -6.50 3.81
N ALA A 91 -10.19 -5.36 3.81
CA ALA A 91 -9.14 -5.02 2.83
C ALA A 91 -8.04 -6.07 2.79
N ARG A 92 -7.67 -6.63 3.95
CA ARG A 92 -6.72 -7.75 4.03
C ARG A 92 -7.13 -8.94 3.17
N ARG A 93 -8.44 -9.23 3.06
CA ARG A 93 -8.99 -10.29 2.20
C ARG A 93 -8.88 -9.92 0.75
N TYR A 94 -9.31 -8.71 0.43
CA TYR A 94 -9.25 -8.26 -0.95
C TYR A 94 -7.82 -8.34 -1.50
N VAL A 95 -6.85 -7.79 -0.77
CA VAL A 95 -5.45 -7.79 -1.18
C VAL A 95 -4.89 -9.21 -1.26
N ARG A 96 -5.12 -10.08 -0.27
CA ARG A 96 -4.60 -11.47 -0.32
C ARG A 96 -5.26 -12.34 -1.40
N GLU A 97 -6.48 -12.02 -1.82
CA GLU A 97 -7.15 -12.74 -2.92
C GLU A 97 -6.53 -12.39 -4.28
N HIS A 98 -6.01 -11.17 -4.43
CA HIS A 98 -5.54 -10.64 -5.71
C HIS A 98 -4.02 -10.53 -5.84
N ILE A 99 -3.27 -10.33 -4.75
CA ILE A 99 -1.80 -10.31 -4.76
C ILE A 99 -1.29 -11.65 -4.26
N LYS A 100 -0.62 -12.40 -5.15
CA LYS A 100 -0.04 -13.72 -4.87
C LYS A 100 1.47 -13.75 -4.97
N ASN A 101 2.05 -12.76 -5.63
CA ASN A 101 3.48 -12.66 -5.86
C ASN A 101 3.90 -11.21 -5.72
N LEU A 102 4.38 -10.83 -4.52
CA LEU A 102 4.90 -9.51 -4.24
C LEU A 102 6.43 -9.50 -4.39
N ARG A 103 6.95 -8.59 -5.20
CA ARG A 103 8.38 -8.47 -5.51
C ARG A 103 8.89 -7.07 -5.21
N ALA A 104 10.17 -6.97 -4.87
CA ALA A 104 10.84 -5.70 -4.79
C ALA A 104 11.77 -5.47 -5.98
N LYS A 105 11.83 -4.21 -6.42
CA LYS A 105 12.76 -3.72 -7.44
C LYS A 105 13.16 -2.28 -7.14
N CYS A 106 14.22 -1.80 -7.78
CA CYS A 106 14.62 -0.41 -7.67
C CYS A 106 13.59 0.57 -8.25
N GLY A 107 12.94 0.18 -9.36
CA GLY A 107 12.15 1.08 -10.19
C GLY A 107 13.05 2.04 -11.00
N ASN A 108 12.42 2.92 -11.77
CA ASN A 108 13.10 3.96 -12.58
C ASN A 108 12.72 5.39 -12.14
N GLY A 109 12.03 5.53 -11.00
CA GLY A 109 11.52 6.80 -10.49
C GLY A 109 10.18 7.26 -11.10
N GLY A 110 9.65 6.58 -12.12
CA GLY A 110 8.38 6.95 -12.77
C GLY A 110 7.13 6.38 -12.09
N ALA A 111 7.28 5.28 -11.34
CA ALA A 111 6.20 4.63 -10.60
C ALA A 111 6.68 4.18 -9.22
N ILE A 112 5.75 3.96 -8.31
CA ILE A 112 6.02 3.42 -6.96
C ILE A 112 5.68 1.93 -6.83
N ALA A 113 4.82 1.43 -7.71
CA ALA A 113 4.47 0.02 -7.84
C ALA A 113 3.91 -0.24 -9.24
N ALA A 114 3.75 -1.51 -9.61
CA ALA A 114 3.06 -1.93 -10.83
C ALA A 114 2.48 -3.35 -10.69
N SER A 115 1.26 -3.51 -11.20
CA SER A 115 0.56 -4.79 -11.40
C SER A 115 0.80 -5.34 -12.82
N PHE A 116 0.98 -6.66 -12.93
CA PHE A 116 1.30 -7.34 -14.20
C PHE A 116 0.29 -8.43 -14.58
N GLY A 117 -0.77 -8.60 -13.79
CA GLY A 117 -1.71 -9.70 -13.94
C GLY A 117 -1.20 -11.00 -13.30
N GLY A 118 -2.11 -11.96 -13.10
CA GLY A 118 -1.77 -13.25 -12.48
C GLY A 118 -1.38 -13.16 -11.00
N GLY A 119 -1.68 -12.04 -10.35
CA GLY A 119 -1.38 -11.74 -8.96
C GLY A 119 0.05 -11.23 -8.71
N LEU A 120 0.77 -10.81 -9.77
CA LEU A 120 2.11 -10.27 -9.67
C LEU A 120 2.07 -8.74 -9.48
N VAL A 121 2.61 -8.30 -8.35
CA VAL A 121 2.82 -6.89 -8.05
C VAL A 121 4.29 -6.64 -7.72
N GLU A 122 4.86 -5.62 -8.35
CA GLU A 122 6.18 -5.10 -8.03
C GLU A 122 6.07 -3.81 -7.22
N LEU A 123 6.88 -3.70 -6.17
CA LEU A 123 7.04 -2.50 -5.38
C LEU A 123 8.41 -1.87 -5.66
N TYR A 124 8.47 -0.54 -5.68
CA TYR A 124 9.68 0.22 -5.97
C TYR A 124 10.10 1.12 -4.80
N LEU A 125 11.33 1.66 -4.86
CA LEU A 125 11.90 2.47 -3.76
C LEU A 125 10.98 3.60 -3.29
N GLY A 126 10.29 4.27 -4.22
CA GLY A 126 9.33 5.33 -3.88
C GLY A 126 8.18 4.87 -2.97
N CYS A 127 7.78 3.60 -3.04
CA CYS A 127 6.80 3.04 -2.11
C CYS A 127 7.32 3.02 -0.67
N TRP A 128 8.55 2.54 -0.44
CA TRP A 128 9.07 2.35 0.92
C TRP A 128 9.64 3.60 1.57
N PHE A 129 10.21 4.49 0.76
CA PHE A 129 10.95 5.65 1.24
C PHE A 129 10.23 6.98 0.95
N GLY A 130 9.21 6.98 0.11
CA GLY A 130 8.37 8.15 -0.19
C GLY A 130 6.99 8.15 0.47
N LYS A 131 6.58 7.04 1.10
CA LYS A 131 5.27 6.93 1.77
C LYS A 131 5.39 6.52 3.24
N ASP A 132 4.43 6.98 4.03
CA ASP A 132 4.14 6.44 5.35
C ASP A 132 3.47 5.05 5.24
N VAL A 133 3.31 4.37 6.37
CA VAL A 133 2.69 3.04 6.42
C VAL A 133 1.28 3.02 5.80
N PRO A 134 0.32 3.89 6.16
CA PRO A 134 -1.01 3.85 5.53
C PRO A 134 -0.95 4.13 4.02
N GLY A 135 -0.06 5.00 3.54
CA GLY A 135 0.17 5.20 2.10
C GLY A 135 0.74 3.96 1.39
N ARG A 136 1.57 3.16 2.07
CA ARG A 136 2.03 1.87 1.53
C ARG A 136 0.88 0.86 1.45
N VAL A 137 -0.02 0.87 2.42
CA VAL A 137 -1.22 0.03 2.36
C VAL A 137 -2.15 0.47 1.21
N GLU A 138 -2.32 1.78 1.01
CA GLU A 138 -3.04 2.32 -0.16
C GLU A 138 -2.43 1.78 -1.46
N THR A 139 -1.09 1.74 -1.60
CA THR A 139 -0.45 1.10 -2.76
C THR A 139 -0.86 -0.37 -2.90
N LEU A 140 -0.82 -1.18 -1.84
CA LEU A 140 -1.23 -2.60 -1.92
C LEU A 140 -2.70 -2.77 -2.33
N VAL A 141 -3.59 -1.94 -1.78
CA VAL A 141 -5.02 -1.96 -2.13
C VAL A 141 -5.22 -1.53 -3.58
N HIS A 142 -4.52 -0.48 -4.03
CA HIS A 142 -4.56 0.03 -5.40
C HIS A 142 -4.12 -1.04 -6.40
N GLU A 143 -2.93 -1.63 -6.22
CA GLU A 143 -2.43 -2.66 -7.15
C GLU A 143 -3.31 -3.92 -7.11
N SER A 144 -3.87 -4.28 -5.95
CA SER A 144 -4.82 -5.40 -5.87
C SER A 144 -6.10 -5.17 -6.70
N ARG A 145 -6.49 -3.89 -6.89
CA ARG A 145 -7.65 -3.54 -7.72
C ARG A 145 -7.33 -3.70 -9.21
N HIS A 146 -6.10 -3.39 -9.63
CA HIS A 146 -5.62 -3.70 -10.98
C HIS A 146 -5.60 -5.21 -11.24
N GLU A 147 -5.07 -6.00 -10.30
CA GLU A 147 -5.13 -7.47 -10.36
C GLU A 147 -6.57 -8.01 -10.39
N GLY A 148 -7.53 -7.27 -9.79
CA GLY A 148 -8.97 -7.50 -9.90
C GLY A 148 -9.60 -7.12 -11.25
N GLY A 149 -8.79 -6.79 -12.25
CA GLY A 149 -9.24 -6.50 -13.62
C GLY A 149 -9.78 -5.08 -13.81
N LYS A 150 -9.45 -4.15 -12.91
CA LYS A 150 -9.95 -2.76 -12.97
C LYS A 150 -8.80 -1.80 -13.28
N PRO A 151 -8.63 -1.39 -14.56
CA PRO A 151 -7.59 -0.45 -14.96
C PRO A 151 -7.98 0.98 -14.55
N HIS A 152 -7.11 1.95 -14.85
CA HIS A 152 -7.50 3.35 -14.94
C HIS A 152 -8.23 3.62 -16.25
N ASN A 153 -9.15 4.57 -16.25
CA ASN A 153 -9.98 4.86 -17.43
C ASN A 153 -10.08 6.35 -17.79
N ALA A 154 -9.24 7.20 -17.20
CA ALA A 154 -9.15 8.61 -17.54
C ALA A 154 -7.74 9.17 -17.46
N ASN A 155 -7.60 10.39 -17.97
CA ASN A 155 -6.43 11.21 -17.72
C ASN A 155 -6.49 11.85 -16.34
N PHE A 156 -5.34 12.03 -15.70
CA PHE A 156 -5.22 12.87 -14.52
C PHE A 156 -5.76 14.29 -14.78
N PRO A 157 -6.41 14.92 -13.77
CA PRO A 157 -6.83 16.30 -13.87
C PRO A 157 -5.61 17.22 -14.07
N ALA A 158 -5.85 18.38 -14.68
CA ALA A 158 -4.80 19.36 -14.92
C ALA A 158 -4.12 19.77 -13.60
N GLY A 159 -2.78 19.73 -13.57
CA GLY A 159 -1.99 20.06 -12.38
C GLY A 159 -1.86 18.93 -11.35
N SER A 160 -2.33 17.72 -11.66
CA SER A 160 -2.19 16.57 -10.76
C SER A 160 -0.73 16.31 -10.37
N VAL A 161 -0.50 16.08 -9.07
CA VAL A 161 0.81 15.68 -8.55
C VAL A 161 1.22 14.26 -8.97
N PHE A 162 0.31 13.47 -9.55
CA PHE A 162 0.60 12.14 -10.10
C PHE A 162 1.01 12.17 -11.57
N GLY A 163 1.08 13.36 -12.17
CA GLY A 163 1.52 13.57 -13.54
C GLY A 163 0.38 13.92 -14.49
N SER A 164 0.59 13.65 -15.78
CA SER A 164 -0.35 13.98 -16.85
C SER A 164 -0.64 12.77 -17.71
N GLY A 165 -1.83 12.73 -18.34
CA GLY A 165 -2.22 11.63 -19.21
C GLY A 165 -2.88 10.47 -18.44
N GLY A 166 -2.96 9.31 -19.09
CA GLY A 166 -3.71 8.16 -18.60
C GLY A 166 -3.18 7.64 -17.26
N GLY A 167 -4.08 7.48 -16.30
CA GLY A 167 -3.71 7.02 -14.96
C GLY A 167 -4.72 7.39 -13.86
N ALA A 168 -5.80 8.10 -14.20
CA ALA A 168 -6.84 8.47 -13.25
C ALA A 168 -8.05 7.54 -13.32
N ASP A 169 -8.82 7.57 -12.24
CA ASP A 169 -10.20 7.10 -12.27
C ASP A 169 -11.10 8.22 -12.80
N THR A 170 -12.05 7.90 -13.68
CA THR A 170 -12.98 8.90 -14.25
C THR A 170 -13.78 9.62 -13.16
N THR A 171 -14.33 8.86 -12.21
CA THR A 171 -15.19 9.34 -11.12
C THR A 171 -15.06 8.39 -9.93
N TRP A 172 -15.59 8.77 -8.76
CA TRP A 172 -15.72 7.85 -7.62
C TRP A 172 -16.53 6.59 -7.96
N ALA A 173 -17.63 6.75 -8.70
CA ALA A 173 -18.54 5.67 -9.08
C ALA A 173 -17.93 4.67 -10.08
N TYR A 174 -16.77 4.97 -10.67
CA TYR A 174 -16.04 4.00 -11.49
C TYR A 174 -15.47 2.84 -10.67
N GLU A 175 -15.27 3.07 -9.36
CA GLU A 175 -14.71 2.10 -8.44
C GLU A 175 -13.35 1.54 -8.88
N GLY A 176 -12.49 2.41 -9.43
CA GLY A 176 -11.14 2.06 -9.87
C GLY A 176 -10.13 1.94 -8.71
N ALA A 177 -8.86 1.84 -9.08
CA ALA A 177 -7.78 1.60 -8.12
C ALA A 177 -7.54 2.80 -7.18
N TRP A 178 -7.72 4.04 -7.68
CA TRP A 178 -7.61 5.24 -6.84
C TRP A 178 -8.78 5.35 -5.86
N MET A 179 -10.00 5.02 -6.29
CA MET A 179 -11.15 4.94 -5.38
C MET A 179 -10.89 3.96 -4.24
N TYR A 180 -10.45 2.74 -4.55
CA TYR A 180 -10.18 1.72 -3.53
C TYR A 180 -9.07 2.16 -2.56
N GLY A 181 -7.99 2.76 -3.07
CA GLY A 181 -6.94 3.34 -2.23
C GLY A 181 -7.47 4.44 -1.29
N ALA A 182 -8.24 5.40 -1.83
CA ALA A 182 -8.84 6.48 -1.05
C ALA A 182 -9.86 5.98 -0.01
N LEU A 183 -10.68 4.98 -0.36
CA LEU A 183 -11.66 4.35 0.53
C LEU A 183 -10.98 3.64 1.71
N TYR A 184 -9.87 2.95 1.48
CA TYR A 184 -9.09 2.36 2.56
C TYR A 184 -8.57 3.45 3.51
N LEU A 185 -7.99 4.51 2.97
CA LEU A 185 -7.44 5.62 3.76
C LEU A 185 -8.52 6.34 4.58
N TRP A 186 -9.72 6.51 4.01
CA TRP A 186 -10.87 7.05 4.73
C TRP A 186 -11.25 6.17 5.93
N TRP A 187 -11.39 4.86 5.72
CA TRP A 187 -11.72 3.96 6.82
C TRP A 187 -10.59 3.83 7.85
N TYR A 188 -9.34 3.87 7.43
CA TYR A 188 -8.18 3.91 8.33
C TYR A 188 -8.22 5.16 9.21
N PHE A 189 -8.50 6.33 8.62
CA PHE A 189 -8.70 7.56 9.37
C PHE A 189 -9.91 7.47 10.31
N ALA A 190 -11.06 6.97 9.85
CA ALA A 190 -12.30 6.98 10.63
C ALA A 190 -12.33 5.93 11.75
N GLN A 191 -11.82 4.72 11.49
CA GLN A 191 -11.99 3.54 12.34
C GLN A 191 -10.69 2.82 12.71
N GLY A 192 -9.52 3.37 12.36
CA GLY A 192 -8.23 2.83 12.79
C GLY A 192 -8.13 2.77 14.33
N ALA A 193 -8.26 1.57 14.89
CA ALA A 193 -8.28 1.34 16.33
C ALA A 193 -6.90 0.95 16.86
N ARG A 194 -6.12 0.22 16.05
CA ARG A 194 -4.80 -0.31 16.42
C ARG A 194 -3.69 0.43 15.66
N THR A 195 -3.78 1.76 15.73
CA THR A 195 -2.85 2.70 15.12
C THR A 195 -2.81 3.98 15.98
N THR A 196 -2.00 4.95 15.59
CA THR A 196 -1.89 6.23 16.29
C THR A 196 -2.79 7.29 15.65
N SER A 197 -3.18 8.30 16.42
CA SER A 197 -3.91 9.47 15.90
C SER A 197 -3.11 10.19 14.81
N ALA A 198 -1.79 10.27 14.95
CA ALA A 198 -0.91 10.86 13.93
C ALA A 198 -0.97 10.10 12.60
N LEU A 199 -0.97 8.75 12.62
CA LEU A 199 -1.07 7.95 11.40
C LEU A 199 -2.46 8.00 10.78
N ARG A 200 -3.52 8.11 11.59
CA ARG A 200 -4.88 8.37 11.09
C ARG A 200 -4.92 9.70 10.33
N GLU A 201 -4.33 10.74 10.89
CA GLU A 201 -4.25 12.06 10.25
C GLU A 201 -3.41 12.04 8.96
N ARG A 202 -2.31 11.27 8.95
CA ARG A 202 -1.55 11.01 7.71
C ARG A 202 -2.39 10.33 6.63
N ALA A 203 -3.19 9.32 7.01
CA ALA A 203 -4.10 8.66 6.07
C ALA A 203 -5.13 9.64 5.49
N ARG A 204 -5.69 10.52 6.33
CA ARG A 204 -6.59 11.60 5.88
C ARG A 204 -5.92 12.53 4.87
N GLN A 205 -4.72 13.03 5.19
CA GLN A 205 -3.94 13.91 4.30
C GLN A 205 -3.64 13.23 2.96
N ARG A 206 -3.17 11.98 2.99
CA ARG A 206 -2.90 11.19 1.78
C ARG A 206 -4.17 10.94 0.97
N GLY A 207 -5.28 10.60 1.62
CA GLY A 207 -6.53 10.33 0.93
C GLY A 207 -7.13 11.57 0.28
N ASN A 208 -7.01 12.75 0.91
CA ASN A 208 -7.35 14.03 0.29
C ASN A 208 -6.46 14.33 -0.91
N LEU A 209 -5.14 14.10 -0.81
CA LEU A 209 -4.25 14.23 -1.96
C LEU A 209 -4.68 13.32 -3.13
N VAL A 210 -5.10 12.07 -2.86
CA VAL A 210 -5.64 11.15 -3.89
C VAL A 210 -6.95 11.69 -4.48
N ILE A 211 -7.89 12.09 -3.64
CA ILE A 211 -9.19 12.65 -4.06
C ILE A 211 -9.01 13.87 -4.98
N ASP A 212 -8.08 14.76 -4.63
CA ASP A 212 -7.85 16.01 -5.36
C ASP A 212 -7.13 15.78 -6.71
N ASN A 213 -6.31 14.73 -6.82
CA ASN A 213 -5.34 14.60 -7.91
C ASN A 213 -5.51 13.35 -8.78
N ALA A 214 -6.30 12.36 -8.37
CA ALA A 214 -6.35 11.05 -9.05
C ALA A 214 -7.70 10.76 -9.72
N PHE A 215 -8.62 11.71 -9.70
CA PHE A 215 -9.92 11.62 -10.35
C PHE A 215 -10.07 12.69 -11.44
N ALA A 216 -10.49 12.28 -12.63
CA ALA A 216 -10.75 13.23 -13.72
C ALA A 216 -11.92 14.18 -13.38
N THR A 217 -12.92 13.66 -12.68
CA THR A 217 -13.97 14.45 -12.05
C THR A 217 -13.83 14.32 -10.54
N HIS A 218 -13.53 15.43 -9.87
CA HIS A 218 -13.44 15.48 -8.43
C HIS A 218 -14.75 14.98 -7.78
N PRO A 219 -14.68 14.10 -6.76
CA PRO A 219 -15.87 13.44 -6.21
C PRO A 219 -16.74 14.35 -5.31
N GLY A 220 -16.28 15.57 -5.01
CA GLY A 220 -17.07 16.61 -4.34
C GLY A 220 -17.03 16.56 -2.81
N PHE A 221 -16.13 15.79 -2.22
CA PHE A 221 -15.92 15.69 -0.77
C PHE A 221 -14.43 15.57 -0.43
N SER A 222 -14.13 15.62 0.87
CA SER A 222 -12.81 15.35 1.44
C SER A 222 -12.97 14.47 2.68
N ILE A 223 -11.90 13.78 3.08
CA ILE A 223 -11.75 12.98 4.30
C ILE A 223 -11.45 13.90 5.50
#